data_AF-A0A962KD72-F1
#
_entry.id   AF-A0A962KD72-F1
#
_cell.length_a   1.000
_cell.length_b   1.000
_cell.length_c   1.000
_cell.angle_alpha   90.00
_cell.angle_beta   90.00
_cell.angle_gamma   90.00
#
_symmetry.space_group_name_H-M   'P 1'
#
loop_
_entity.id
_entity.type
_entity.pdbx_description
1 polymer ?
#
loop_
_entity_poly.entity_id
_entity_poly.type
_entity_poly.pdbx_seq_one_letter_code
_entity_poly.pdbx_strand_id
1 'polypeptide(L)'
;MTNNFRWFLRFIIYIPLTIALFFTLGYSYFNSRFEQNFSECLAQTPISATNKSAREVDAFVGCLKKKGNFFISNIMHEERLYQYAKPKIQCDFVGKWHVSEGYKEYWLTIEPDSRFFVEPMMMARSEQKNTIEKTGIWSSVNKNTAIQFFDGEYFWPINEYKIEWLSDKHFLMTNPLQEKQAFFFRHTPINKDCQETATK
;
A
#
# COMPACT_ATOMS: atom_id res chain seq x y z
N MET A 1 -32.70 29.85 31.16
CA MET A 1 -31.80 28.68 31.03
C MET A 1 -30.58 28.92 31.91
N THR A 2 -30.35 28.05 32.89
CA THR A 2 -29.27 28.19 33.88
C THR A 2 -27.90 28.12 33.21
N ASN A 3 -26.94 28.94 33.67
CA ASN A 3 -25.58 29.03 33.13
C ASN A 3 -24.89 27.65 32.96
N ASN A 4 -25.25 26.68 33.80
CA ASN A 4 -24.73 25.32 33.76
C ASN A 4 -25.11 24.55 32.48
N PHE A 5 -26.31 24.79 31.92
CA PHE A 5 -26.78 24.12 30.70
C PHE A 5 -26.06 24.66 29.45
N ARG A 6 -25.75 25.96 29.42
CA ARG A 6 -24.92 26.58 28.36
C ARG A 6 -23.48 26.08 28.38
N TRP A 7 -22.92 25.86 29.57
CA TRP A 7 -21.57 25.32 29.72
C TRP A 7 -21.52 23.84 29.29
N PHE A 8 -22.51 23.05 29.70
CA PHE A 8 -22.68 21.65 29.27
C PHE A 8 -22.77 21.50 27.74
N LEU A 9 -23.61 22.30 27.08
CA LEU A 9 -23.73 22.31 25.62
C LEU A 9 -22.41 22.70 24.91
N ARG A 10 -21.62 23.61 25.49
CA ARG A 10 -20.31 23.99 24.94
C ARG A 10 -19.33 22.82 24.96
N PHE A 11 -19.24 22.09 26.07
CA PHE A 11 -18.27 21.00 26.20
C PHE A 11 -18.66 19.74 25.44
N ILE A 12 -19.95 19.42 25.37
CA ILE A 12 -20.40 18.16 24.77
C ILE A 12 -20.70 18.30 23.28
N ILE A 13 -21.15 19.47 22.83
CA ILE A 13 -21.57 19.66 21.44
C ILE A 13 -20.60 20.60 20.70
N TYR A 14 -20.43 21.83 21.17
CA TYR A 14 -19.68 22.82 20.39
C TYR A 14 -18.18 22.51 20.29
N ILE A 15 -17.53 22.08 21.37
CA ILE A 15 -16.09 21.75 21.33
C ILE A 15 -15.84 20.56 20.38
N PRO A 16 -16.52 19.40 20.50
CA PRO A 16 -16.34 18.30 19.56
C PRO A 16 -16.69 18.67 18.12
N LEU A 17 -17.77 19.43 17.91
CA LEU A 17 -18.19 19.87 16.58
C LEU A 17 -17.14 20.79 15.93
N THR A 18 -16.64 21.78 16.66
CA THR A 18 -15.62 22.70 16.14
C THR A 18 -14.31 21.98 15.84
N ILE A 19 -13.89 21.06 16.71
CA ILE A 19 -12.73 20.20 16.46
C ILE A 19 -12.94 19.35 15.18
N ALA A 20 -14.08 18.68 15.04
CA ALA A 20 -14.41 17.90 13.85
C ALA A 20 -14.43 18.76 12.57
N LEU A 21 -14.92 19.98 12.66
CA LEU A 21 -14.97 20.92 11.53
C LEU A 21 -13.57 21.40 11.14
N PHE A 22 -12.70 21.67 12.12
CA PHE A 22 -11.29 21.97 11.88
C PHE A 22 -10.56 20.80 11.23
N PHE A 23 -10.77 19.56 11.70
CA PHE A 23 -10.15 18.38 11.11
C PHE A 23 -10.62 18.12 9.68
N THR A 24 -11.93 18.24 9.41
CA THR A 24 -12.47 18.01 8.06
C THR A 24 -12.00 19.06 7.06
N LEU A 25 -12.03 20.35 7.44
CA LEU A 25 -11.51 21.43 6.59
C LEU A 25 -9.99 21.31 6.38
N GLY A 26 -9.24 21.01 7.44
CA GLY A 26 -7.80 20.79 7.35
C GLY A 26 -7.46 19.63 6.41
N TYR A 27 -8.11 18.48 6.60
CA TYR A 27 -7.92 17.31 5.73
C TYR A 27 -8.26 17.60 4.27
N SER A 28 -9.39 18.28 4.01
CA SER A 28 -9.77 18.69 2.66
C SER A 28 -8.74 19.62 2.01
N TYR A 29 -8.22 20.59 2.76
CA TYR A 29 -7.17 21.49 2.29
C TYR A 29 -5.88 20.72 1.95
N PHE A 30 -5.42 19.83 2.85
CA PHE A 30 -4.22 19.03 2.60
C PHE A 30 -4.38 18.10 1.40
N ASN A 31 -5.55 17.47 1.24
CA ASN A 31 -5.84 16.63 0.08
C ASN A 31 -5.84 17.43 -1.22
N SER A 32 -6.51 18.59 -1.24
CA SER A 32 -6.54 19.46 -2.42
C SER A 32 -5.14 19.95 -2.82
N ARG A 33 -4.30 20.35 -1.85
CA ARG A 33 -2.92 20.78 -2.12
C ARG A 33 -2.04 19.64 -2.58
N PHE A 34 -2.23 18.44 -2.03
CA PHE A 34 -1.52 17.25 -2.49
C PHE A 34 -1.86 16.93 -3.95
N GLU A 35 -3.14 16.88 -4.30
CA GLU A 35 -3.59 16.61 -5.69
C GLU A 35 -3.03 17.65 -6.68
N GLN A 36 -3.01 18.93 -6.31
CA GLN A 36 -2.36 19.98 -7.09
C GLN A 36 -0.87 19.68 -7.29
N ASN A 37 -0.12 19.47 -6.21
CA ASN A 37 1.31 19.16 -6.28
C ASN A 37 1.59 17.90 -7.10
N PHE A 38 0.74 16.89 -6.95
CA PHE A 38 0.82 15.62 -7.65
C PHE A 38 0.66 15.81 -9.16
N SER A 39 -0.40 16.51 -9.57
CA SER A 39 -0.63 16.80 -10.99
C SER A 39 0.50 17.63 -11.62
N GLU A 40 1.03 18.62 -10.89
CA GLU A 40 2.17 19.42 -11.35
C GLU A 40 3.45 18.58 -11.48
N CYS A 41 3.73 17.70 -10.51
CA CYS A 41 4.88 16.82 -10.58
C CYS A 41 4.74 15.77 -11.69
N LEU A 42 3.54 15.27 -11.95
CA LEU A 42 3.29 14.36 -13.07
C LEU A 42 3.55 15.06 -14.42
N ALA A 43 3.20 16.34 -14.54
CA ALA A 43 3.47 17.11 -15.75
C ALA A 43 4.97 17.36 -15.96
N GLN A 44 5.76 17.50 -14.88
CA GLN A 44 7.21 17.73 -14.93
C GLN A 44 8.02 16.44 -15.14
N THR A 45 7.64 15.38 -14.44
CA THR A 45 8.25 14.05 -14.49
C THR A 45 7.17 13.04 -14.84
N PRO A 46 6.82 12.90 -16.12
CA PRO A 46 5.77 11.99 -16.55
C PRO A 46 6.19 10.55 -16.26
N ILE A 47 5.40 9.86 -15.43
CA ILE A 47 5.56 8.43 -15.17
C ILE A 47 4.53 7.69 -16.02
N SER A 48 5.00 6.78 -16.89
CA SER A 48 4.10 5.91 -17.64
C SER A 48 3.41 4.92 -16.69
N ALA A 49 2.12 4.64 -16.89
CA ALA A 49 1.41 3.62 -16.13
C ALA A 49 1.90 2.19 -16.43
N THR A 50 2.46 1.96 -17.62
CA THR A 50 2.83 0.63 -18.12
C THR A 50 4.32 0.31 -18.06
N ASN A 51 5.20 1.31 -18.16
CA ASN A 51 6.65 1.14 -18.10
C ASN A 51 7.25 2.18 -17.15
N LYS A 52 7.29 1.85 -15.86
CA LYS A 52 7.76 2.73 -14.80
C LYS A 52 9.25 2.44 -14.54
N SER A 53 10.14 3.37 -14.86
CA SER A 53 11.54 3.21 -14.44
C SER A 53 11.71 3.67 -12.99
N ALA A 54 12.55 2.97 -12.22
CA ALA A 54 12.87 3.37 -10.84
C ALA A 54 13.40 4.82 -10.75
N ARG A 55 14.10 5.28 -11.79
CA ARG A 55 14.64 6.65 -11.88
C ARG A 55 13.55 7.70 -12.03
N GLU A 56 12.53 7.46 -12.87
CA GLU A 56 11.41 8.38 -13.05
C GLU A 56 10.58 8.48 -11.77
N VAL A 57 10.35 7.35 -11.11
CA VAL A 57 9.62 7.31 -9.84
C VAL A 57 10.39 8.05 -8.74
N ASP A 58 11.71 7.86 -8.64
CA ASP A 58 12.55 8.63 -7.71
C ASP A 58 12.51 10.14 -8.00
N ALA A 59 12.62 10.53 -9.27
CA ALA A 59 12.53 11.94 -9.67
C ALA A 59 11.18 12.57 -9.30
N PHE A 60 10.08 11.83 -9.52
CA PHE A 60 8.72 12.27 -9.17
C PHE A 60 8.53 12.40 -7.66
N VAL A 61 8.97 11.42 -6.87
CA VAL A 61 8.94 11.51 -5.40
C VAL A 61 9.80 12.68 -4.91
N GLY A 62 10.93 12.93 -5.55
CA GLY A 62 11.75 14.11 -5.30
C GLY A 62 11.04 15.43 -5.61
N CYS A 63 10.23 15.48 -6.67
CA CYS A 63 9.38 16.63 -6.98
C CYS A 63 8.30 16.84 -5.91
N LEU A 64 7.60 15.76 -5.52
CA LEU A 64 6.56 15.81 -4.49
C LEU A 64 7.11 16.35 -3.17
N LYS A 65 8.25 15.83 -2.72
CA LYS A 65 8.95 16.31 -1.51
C LYS A 65 9.32 17.80 -1.56
N LYS A 66 9.65 18.33 -2.73
CA LYS A 66 10.00 19.76 -2.90
C LYS A 66 8.77 20.67 -2.86
N LYS A 67 7.61 20.19 -3.33
CA LYS A 67 6.36 20.97 -3.37
C LYS A 67 5.48 20.75 -2.12
N GLY A 68 5.67 19.62 -1.44
CA GLY A 68 5.03 19.29 -0.18
C GLY A 68 5.52 20.18 0.96
N ASN A 69 4.75 20.18 2.03
CA ASN A 69 5.20 20.67 3.33
C ASN A 69 5.18 19.51 4.32
N PHE A 70 5.76 19.70 5.50
CA PHE A 70 5.85 18.66 6.53
C PHE A 70 4.50 17.96 6.81
N PHE A 71 3.39 18.71 6.87
CA PHE A 71 2.08 18.15 7.16
C PHE A 71 1.52 17.34 5.99
N ILE A 72 1.63 17.83 4.76
CA ILE A 72 1.19 17.12 3.55
C ILE A 72 1.98 15.82 3.41
N SER A 73 3.31 15.88 3.51
CA SER A 73 4.17 14.71 3.42
C SER A 73 3.87 13.70 4.52
N ASN A 74 3.64 14.15 5.76
CA ASN A 74 3.35 13.27 6.89
C ASN A 74 1.95 12.63 6.82
N ILE A 75 0.95 13.32 6.25
CA ILE A 75 -0.41 12.78 6.10
C ILE A 75 -0.48 11.83 4.90
N MET A 76 0.17 12.20 3.79
CA MET A 76 0.10 11.45 2.53
C MET A 76 1.18 10.38 2.42
N HIS A 77 2.18 10.36 3.29
CA HIS A 77 3.21 9.33 3.29
C HIS A 77 3.86 9.11 1.90
N GLU A 78 4.19 10.21 1.21
CA GLU A 78 4.76 10.19 -0.15
C GLU A 78 6.05 9.35 -0.24
N GLU A 79 6.78 9.20 0.87
CA GLU A 79 7.94 8.32 0.99
C GLU A 79 7.65 6.87 0.67
N ARG A 80 6.39 6.42 0.79
CA ARG A 80 6.00 5.05 0.44
C ARG A 80 6.08 4.80 -1.05
N LEU A 81 5.91 5.82 -1.89
CA LEU A 81 6.13 5.69 -3.34
C LEU A 81 7.57 5.35 -3.68
N TYR A 82 8.52 5.75 -2.83
CA TYR A 82 9.93 5.38 -3.00
C TYR A 82 10.13 3.87 -2.93
N GLN A 83 9.27 3.15 -2.21
CA GLN A 83 9.32 1.69 -2.12
C GLN A 83 8.92 1.01 -3.43
N TYR A 84 8.32 1.72 -4.38
CA TYR A 84 8.18 1.20 -5.75
C TYR A 84 9.54 1.17 -6.46
N ALA A 85 10.32 2.25 -6.37
CA ALA A 85 11.62 2.37 -7.04
C ALA A 85 12.72 1.55 -6.36
N LYS A 86 12.67 1.45 -5.03
CA LYS A 86 13.59 0.68 -4.21
C LYS A 86 12.82 -0.18 -3.21
N PRO A 87 12.18 -1.26 -3.69
CA PRO A 87 11.41 -2.13 -2.83
C PRO A 87 12.32 -2.84 -1.84
N LYS A 88 11.79 -3.07 -0.65
CA LYS A 88 12.44 -3.90 0.37
C LYS A 88 11.65 -5.18 0.50
N ILE A 89 12.32 -6.32 0.54
CA ILE A 89 11.65 -7.60 0.72
C ILE A 89 12.28 -8.34 1.89
N GLN A 90 11.41 -8.88 2.76
CA GLN A 90 11.85 -9.84 3.76
C GLN A 90 11.70 -11.25 3.20
N CYS A 91 12.69 -12.09 3.49
CA CYS A 91 12.76 -13.44 2.95
C CYS A 91 11.59 -14.34 3.38
N ASP A 92 10.95 -14.01 4.50
CA ASP A 92 9.74 -14.67 4.96
C ASP A 92 8.53 -14.45 4.04
N PHE A 93 8.57 -13.49 3.12
CA PHE A 93 7.53 -13.32 2.08
C PHE A 93 7.88 -14.01 0.78
N VAL A 94 9.16 -14.27 0.51
CA VAL A 94 9.61 -14.87 -0.76
C VAL A 94 9.12 -16.32 -0.87
N GLY A 95 8.50 -16.63 -2.01
CA GLY A 95 7.96 -17.96 -2.31
C GLY A 95 6.57 -17.93 -2.96
N LYS A 96 6.00 -19.12 -3.13
CA LYS A 96 4.65 -19.32 -3.65
C LYS A 96 3.65 -19.46 -2.51
N TRP A 97 2.57 -18.72 -2.62
CA TRP A 97 1.48 -18.62 -1.65
C TRP A 97 0.17 -18.99 -2.30
N HIS A 98 -0.62 -19.80 -1.60
CA HIS A 98 -2.03 -19.94 -1.86
C HIS A 98 -2.76 -18.80 -1.13
N VAL A 99 -3.52 -17.99 -1.86
CA VAL A 99 -4.22 -16.83 -1.31
C VAL A 99 -5.72 -17.09 -1.36
N SER A 100 -6.38 -16.93 -0.21
CA SER A 100 -7.83 -16.98 -0.08
C SER A 100 -8.35 -15.62 0.36
N GLU A 101 -9.08 -14.95 -0.53
CA GLU A 101 -9.69 -13.63 -0.32
C GLU A 101 -11.20 -13.74 -0.54
N GLY A 102 -11.94 -14.06 0.53
CA GLY A 102 -13.38 -14.27 0.48
C GLY A 102 -13.75 -15.46 -0.42
N TYR A 103 -14.31 -15.19 -1.60
CA TYR A 103 -14.68 -16.21 -2.60
C TYR A 103 -13.65 -16.39 -3.71
N LYS A 104 -12.53 -15.66 -3.66
CA LYS A 104 -11.46 -15.73 -4.65
C LYS A 104 -10.29 -16.51 -4.09
N GLU A 105 -9.84 -17.50 -4.85
CA GLU A 105 -8.64 -18.27 -4.56
C GLU A 105 -7.68 -18.20 -5.74
N TYR A 106 -6.42 -17.92 -5.45
CA TYR A 106 -5.38 -17.78 -6.46
C TYR A 106 -4.00 -18.11 -5.90
N TRP A 107 -3.07 -18.36 -6.81
CA TRP A 107 -1.67 -18.48 -6.48
C TRP A 107 -1.00 -17.12 -6.62
N LEU A 108 -0.18 -16.76 -5.64
CA LEU A 108 0.67 -15.58 -5.69
C LEU A 108 2.11 -16.00 -5.45
N THR A 109 3.01 -15.65 -6.36
CA THR A 109 4.44 -15.91 -6.20
C THR A 109 5.16 -14.59 -6.00
N ILE A 110 5.99 -14.51 -4.96
CA ILE A 110 6.85 -13.36 -4.65
C ILE A 110 8.29 -13.79 -4.90
N GLU A 111 8.95 -13.09 -5.81
CA GLU A 111 10.35 -13.31 -6.16
C GLU A 111 11.30 -12.55 -5.22
N PRO A 112 12.57 -12.98 -5.09
CA PRO A 112 13.57 -12.28 -4.27
C PRO A 112 13.88 -10.85 -4.72
N ASP A 113 13.55 -10.49 -5.96
CA ASP A 113 13.73 -9.15 -6.52
C ASP A 113 12.49 -8.25 -6.34
N SER A 114 11.60 -8.62 -5.41
CA SER A 114 10.35 -7.93 -5.09
C SER A 114 9.27 -7.99 -6.17
N ARG A 115 9.50 -8.62 -7.33
CA ARG A 115 8.40 -8.82 -8.29
C ARG A 115 7.44 -9.88 -7.77
N PHE A 116 6.15 -9.68 -7.99
CA PHE A 116 5.15 -10.70 -7.74
C PHE A 116 4.26 -10.91 -8.95
N PHE A 117 3.69 -12.10 -9.04
CA PHE A 117 2.71 -12.43 -10.06
C PHE A 117 1.59 -13.28 -9.49
N VAL A 118 0.40 -13.11 -10.06
CA VAL A 118 -0.84 -13.79 -9.68
C VAL A 118 -1.22 -14.76 -10.79
N GLU A 119 -1.47 -16.01 -10.41
CA GLU A 119 -1.98 -17.05 -11.28
C GLU A 119 -3.35 -17.51 -10.76
N PRO A 120 -4.36 -17.65 -11.64
CA PRO A 120 -5.67 -18.13 -11.21
C PRO A 120 -5.58 -19.59 -10.76
N MET A 121 -6.34 -19.95 -9.72
CA MET A 121 -6.47 -21.36 -9.33
C MET A 121 -7.43 -22.06 -10.31
N MET A 122 -6.88 -22.86 -11.22
CA MET A 122 -7.65 -23.58 -12.24
C MET A 122 -8.58 -24.62 -11.57
N MET A 123 -9.89 -24.50 -11.80
CA MET A 123 -10.82 -25.63 -11.64
C MET A 123 -10.44 -26.71 -12.66
N ALA A 124 -10.45 -27.98 -12.26
CA ALA A 124 -9.78 -29.14 -12.88
C ALA A 124 -10.17 -29.54 -14.34
N ARG A 125 -10.56 -28.63 -15.24
CA ARG A 125 -11.04 -28.96 -16.60
C ARG A 125 -10.55 -28.08 -17.76
N SER A 126 -9.62 -27.15 -17.55
CA SER A 126 -9.07 -26.36 -18.67
C SER A 126 -7.55 -26.43 -18.68
N GLU A 127 -6.98 -27.12 -19.68
CA GLU A 127 -5.54 -27.13 -19.99
C GLU A 127 -5.11 -25.80 -20.66
N GLN A 128 -5.46 -24.67 -20.06
CA GLN A 128 -4.85 -23.41 -20.44
C GLN A 128 -3.56 -23.22 -19.64
N LYS A 129 -2.44 -23.04 -20.35
CA LYS A 129 -1.11 -22.75 -19.80
C LYS A 129 -1.20 -21.70 -18.70
N ASN A 130 -0.39 -21.84 -17.64
CA ASN A 130 -0.17 -20.87 -16.56
C ASN A 130 -0.15 -19.44 -17.13
N THR A 131 -1.30 -18.78 -17.11
CA THR A 131 -1.45 -17.44 -17.66
C THR A 131 -1.33 -16.52 -16.46
N ILE A 132 -0.23 -15.77 -16.41
CA ILE A 132 -0.03 -14.74 -15.40
C ILE A 132 -1.13 -13.68 -15.61
N GLU A 133 -1.99 -13.51 -14.61
CA GLU A 133 -3.14 -12.58 -14.70
C GLU A 133 -2.74 -11.16 -14.32
N LYS A 134 -1.96 -11.03 -13.24
CA LYS A 134 -1.45 -9.74 -12.75
C LYS A 134 -0.01 -9.86 -12.32
N THR A 135 0.72 -8.77 -12.49
CA THR A 135 2.11 -8.59 -12.05
C THR A 135 2.23 -7.29 -11.26
N GLY A 136 3.30 -7.18 -10.49
CA GLY A 136 3.58 -5.97 -9.73
C GLY A 136 4.83 -6.06 -8.87
N ILE A 137 5.00 -5.05 -8.02
CA ILE A 137 6.07 -4.94 -7.05
C ILE A 137 5.50 -5.10 -5.64
N TRP A 138 6.09 -6.02 -4.88
CA TRP A 138 5.85 -6.24 -3.47
C TRP A 138 6.94 -5.55 -2.64
N SER A 139 6.54 -4.69 -1.71
CA SER A 139 7.46 -4.11 -0.73
C SER A 139 6.98 -4.39 0.69
N SER A 140 7.84 -4.99 1.50
CA SER A 140 7.64 -5.26 2.92
C SER A 140 8.89 -4.80 3.68
N VAL A 141 8.82 -3.63 4.31
CA VAL A 141 9.92 -3.08 5.12
C VAL A 141 10.11 -3.89 6.41
N ASN A 142 9.02 -4.47 6.93
CA ASN A 142 9.01 -5.29 8.13
C ASN A 142 8.00 -6.45 7.99
N LYS A 143 7.97 -7.36 8.97
CA LYS A 143 7.09 -8.55 8.96
C LYS A 143 5.61 -8.22 9.05
N ASN A 144 5.26 -7.01 9.50
CA ASN A 144 3.90 -6.62 9.86
C ASN A 144 3.25 -5.68 8.85
N THR A 145 3.96 -5.32 7.78
CA THR A 145 3.47 -4.39 6.75
C THR A 145 3.89 -4.85 5.36
N ALA A 146 2.97 -4.82 4.41
CA ALA A 146 3.30 -4.94 3.00
C ALA A 146 2.56 -3.90 2.16
N ILE A 147 3.16 -3.55 1.03
CA ILE A 147 2.60 -2.68 0.02
C ILE A 147 2.66 -3.45 -1.30
N GLN A 148 1.52 -3.52 -1.98
CA GLN A 148 1.40 -4.11 -3.30
C GLN A 148 1.22 -3.00 -4.33
N PHE A 149 2.14 -2.92 -5.29
CA PHE A 149 2.03 -2.03 -6.44
C PHE A 149 1.74 -2.87 -7.68
N PHE A 150 0.51 -2.83 -8.19
CA PHE A 150 0.16 -3.54 -9.41
C PHE A 150 0.65 -2.80 -10.67
N ASP A 151 1.13 -3.56 -11.64
CA ASP A 151 1.49 -3.01 -12.95
C ASP A 151 0.23 -2.60 -13.72
N GLY A 152 0.30 -1.48 -14.44
CA GLY A 152 -0.85 -0.88 -15.12
C GLY A 152 -1.83 -0.13 -14.21
N GLU A 153 -1.66 -0.17 -12.89
CA GLU A 153 -2.46 0.60 -11.94
C GLU A 153 -1.77 1.91 -11.51
N TYR A 154 -2.59 2.88 -11.07
CA TYR A 154 -2.11 4.13 -10.51
C TYR A 154 -1.50 3.87 -9.13
N PHE A 155 -0.38 4.53 -8.83
CA PHE A 155 0.35 4.29 -7.57
C PHE A 155 -0.27 4.99 -6.36
N TRP A 156 -1.36 5.74 -6.55
CA TRP A 156 -2.03 6.52 -5.52
C TRP A 156 -3.56 6.29 -5.53
N PRO A 157 -4.22 6.16 -4.37
CA PRO A 157 -3.63 6.02 -3.04
C PRO A 157 -2.85 4.71 -2.88
N ILE A 158 -1.84 4.70 -2.02
CA ILE A 158 -1.01 3.53 -1.78
C ILE A 158 -1.74 2.60 -0.83
N ASN A 159 -2.07 1.40 -1.31
CA ASN A 159 -2.66 0.36 -0.45
C ASN A 159 -1.56 -0.28 0.41
N GLU A 160 -1.47 0.18 1.65
CA GLU A 160 -0.69 -0.48 2.69
C GLU A 160 -1.56 -1.51 3.40
N TYR A 161 -1.00 -2.69 3.61
CA TYR A 161 -1.65 -3.80 4.28
C TYR A 161 -0.93 -4.12 5.58
N LYS A 162 -1.73 -4.37 6.62
CA LYS A 162 -1.25 -4.90 7.90
C LYS A 162 -1.15 -6.42 7.80
N ILE A 163 -0.05 -6.97 8.30
CA ILE A 163 0.24 -8.39 8.29
C ILE A 163 0.26 -8.94 9.71
N GLU A 164 -0.48 -10.02 9.90
CA GLU A 164 -0.52 -10.80 11.13
C GLU A 164 -0.09 -12.24 10.85
N TRP A 165 1.04 -12.64 11.40
CA TRP A 165 1.55 -14.00 11.26
C TRP A 165 0.82 -14.94 12.21
N LEU A 166 0.11 -15.91 11.64
CA LEU A 166 -0.61 -16.95 12.38
C LEU A 166 0.26 -18.19 12.61
N SER A 167 1.23 -18.42 11.71
CA SER A 167 2.36 -19.34 11.88
C SER A 167 3.47 -18.94 10.90
N ASP A 168 4.62 -19.60 10.96
CA ASP A 168 5.75 -19.45 10.04
C ASP A 168 5.42 -19.81 8.57
N LYS A 169 4.23 -20.36 8.30
CA LYS A 169 3.73 -20.67 6.96
C LYS A 169 2.38 -20.01 6.63
N HIS A 170 1.85 -19.19 7.53
CA HIS A 170 0.51 -18.65 7.40
C HIS A 170 0.45 -17.22 7.93
N PHE A 171 0.01 -16.28 7.11
CA PHE A 171 -0.29 -14.93 7.57
C PHE A 171 -1.63 -14.43 7.02
N LEU A 172 -2.23 -13.52 7.78
CA LEU A 172 -3.39 -12.75 7.41
C LEU A 172 -2.91 -11.37 6.94
N MET A 173 -3.43 -10.93 5.80
CA MET A 173 -3.22 -9.60 5.27
C MET A 173 -4.54 -8.82 5.30
N THR A 174 -4.54 -7.67 5.96
CA THR A 174 -5.73 -6.83 6.14
C THR A 174 -5.48 -5.44 5.59
N ASN A 175 -6.40 -4.95 4.74
CA ASN A 175 -6.38 -3.55 4.33
C ASN A 175 -7.17 -2.71 5.36
N PRO A 176 -6.53 -1.81 6.13
CA PRO A 176 -7.20 -1.03 7.17
C PRO A 176 -8.25 -0.05 6.62
N LEU A 177 -8.20 0.28 5.32
CA LEU A 177 -9.15 1.19 4.68
C LEU A 177 -10.35 0.47 4.04
N GLN A 178 -10.19 -0.80 3.65
CA GLN A 178 -11.22 -1.55 2.90
C GLN A 178 -11.82 -2.72 3.69
N GLU A 179 -11.34 -3.00 4.91
CA GLU A 179 -11.72 -4.15 5.74
C GLU A 179 -11.60 -5.52 5.05
N LYS A 180 -10.90 -5.58 3.92
CA LYS A 180 -10.63 -6.83 3.20
C LYS A 180 -9.56 -7.61 3.90
N GLN A 181 -9.80 -8.90 4.03
CA GLN A 181 -8.92 -9.88 4.63
C GLN A 181 -8.55 -10.92 3.58
N ALA A 182 -7.26 -11.19 3.46
CA ALA A 182 -6.73 -12.24 2.60
C ALA A 182 -5.80 -13.14 3.41
N PHE A 183 -6.03 -14.44 3.35
CA PHE A 183 -5.23 -15.45 4.04
C PHE A 183 -4.19 -16.02 3.08
N PHE A 184 -2.93 -16.08 3.53
CA PHE A 184 -1.80 -16.52 2.72
C PHE A 184 -1.20 -17.79 3.32
N PHE A 185 -1.25 -18.88 2.56
CA PHE A 185 -0.71 -20.17 2.96
C PHE A 185 0.52 -20.50 2.11
N ARG A 186 1.67 -20.64 2.76
CA ARG A 186 2.94 -20.92 2.11
C ARG A 186 2.95 -22.31 1.50
N HIS A 187 3.26 -22.40 0.21
CA HIS A 187 3.37 -23.66 -0.51
C HIS A 187 4.83 -24.11 -0.73
N THR A 188 5.77 -23.17 -0.75
CA THR A 188 7.20 -23.46 -0.95
C THR A 188 8.00 -23.28 0.34
N PRO A 189 9.06 -24.08 0.58
CA PRO A 189 9.95 -23.87 1.71
C PRO A 189 10.58 -22.47 1.67
N ILE A 190 11.03 -21.97 2.82
CA ILE A 190 11.75 -20.71 2.91
C ILE A 190 13.03 -20.82 2.09
N ASN A 191 13.23 -19.87 1.18
CA ASN A 191 14.44 -19.81 0.38
C ASN A 191 15.63 -19.44 1.28
N LYS A 192 16.55 -20.39 1.50
CA LYS A 192 17.72 -20.21 2.35
C LYS A 192 18.76 -19.26 1.77
N ASP A 193 18.74 -19.06 0.45
CA ASP A 193 19.66 -18.19 -0.28
C ASP A 193 19.11 -16.77 -0.45
N CYS A 194 17.92 -16.50 0.10
CA CYS A 194 17.37 -15.16 0.09
C CYS A 194 18.20 -14.25 0.99
N GLN A 195 18.75 -13.20 0.40
CA GLN A 195 19.35 -12.09 1.13
C GLN A 195 18.28 -11.02 1.26
N GLU A 196 17.94 -10.64 2.50
CA GLU A 196 17.10 -9.47 2.72
C GLU A 196 17.77 -8.27 2.05
N THR A 197 17.00 -7.49 1.28
CA THR A 197 17.48 -6.21 0.75
C THR A 197 17.59 -5.21 1.91
N ALA A 198 18.67 -5.38 2.69
CA ALA A 198 19.06 -4.47 3.74
C ALA A 198 19.59 -3.18 3.10
N THR A 199 18.94 -2.06 3.40
CA THR A 199 19.49 -0.73 3.12
C THR A 199 20.78 -0.54 3.91
N LYS A 200 21.87 -0.22 3.20
CA LYS A 200 22.83 0.78 3.68
C LYS A 200 22.16 2.15 3.73
#